data_AF-A0A7G5BXY5-F1
#
_entry.id   AF-A0A7G5BXY5-F1
#
_cell.length_a   1.000
_cell.length_b   1.000
_cell.length_c   1.000
_cell.angle_alpha   90.00
_cell.angle_beta   90.00
_cell.angle_gamma   90.00
#
_symmetry.space_group_name_H-M   'P 1'
#
loop_
_entity.id
_entity.type
_entity.pdbx_description
1 polymer ?
#
loop_
_entity_poly.entity_id
_entity_poly.type
_entity_poly.pdbx_seq_one_letter_code
_entity_poly.pdbx_strand_id
1 'polypeptide(L)'
;MAEHSNWRGKVLAVVILLITVRLLVYGIRLYDQSKDPGPAATQAMESERPTESQTASADVSEPVESKDPKKQARLEKQALADKYADLGVIDVHNHDANKYLLSFSAWDRYHVNKIVLFGNVSEPSAKITDALAWGAYRAYPDRIYPFFSGFDMNEPEGLETVRNQLENGYLGVGETVAASTHSPVVSKVIWKANDPMDGNLPKVYELCAEYDAPILLHIDPPNGLPVQKLEEALEQYPDTLFIFGHANVYQDADSIGKLLKAHPNLYIDFFAGFTSYNASSPYKTESYIDLIEQYPDRFFLSTDGAFDMTYDEAIPAMYETIDLLKPETRKKVASDNFQRIIDAQRPTKTQLERLEKLGGSKEAGIDPATLSRHEMNKLLFKLDPSA
;
A
#
# COMPACT_ATOMS: atom_id res chain seq x y z
N MET A 1 -8.94 64.36 3.58
CA MET A 1 -10.06 63.46 3.90
C MET A 1 -10.63 62.97 2.58
N ALA A 2 -10.98 61.68 2.50
CA ALA A 2 -11.34 60.92 1.29
C ALA A 2 -10.15 60.69 0.32
N GLU A 3 -9.98 59.60 -0.41
CA GLU A 3 -10.64 58.29 -0.56
C GLU A 3 -9.66 57.41 -1.38
N HIS A 4 -9.95 56.11 -1.50
CA HIS A 4 -9.34 55.10 -2.40
C HIS A 4 -8.14 54.29 -1.85
N SER A 5 -8.09 52.96 -1.93
CA SER A 5 -8.96 52.00 -2.65
C SER A 5 -8.89 50.59 -2.02
N ASN A 6 -10.04 50.08 -1.61
CA ASN A 6 -10.29 48.74 -1.07
C ASN A 6 -10.42 47.70 -2.20
N TRP A 7 -9.33 47.47 -2.95
CA TRP A 7 -9.31 46.56 -4.09
C TRP A 7 -9.19 45.08 -3.68
N ARG A 8 -8.43 44.78 -2.62
CA ARG A 8 -8.19 43.41 -2.14
C ARG A 8 -9.43 42.75 -1.54
N GLY A 9 -10.29 43.52 -0.86
CA GLY A 9 -11.56 43.00 -0.32
C GLY A 9 -12.58 42.65 -1.41
N LYS A 10 -12.60 43.39 -2.53
CA LYS A 10 -13.54 43.16 -3.63
C LYS A 10 -13.14 41.95 -4.49
N VAL A 11 -11.84 41.72 -4.70
CA VAL A 11 -11.35 40.53 -5.42
C VAL A 11 -11.61 39.25 -4.63
N LEU A 12 -11.38 39.27 -3.31
CA LEU A 12 -11.66 38.12 -2.45
C LEU A 12 -13.15 37.78 -2.38
N ALA A 13 -14.03 38.80 -2.33
CA ALA A 13 -15.47 38.61 -2.37
C ALA A 13 -15.97 37.99 -3.70
N VAL A 14 -15.37 38.35 -4.84
CA VAL A 14 -15.72 37.79 -6.15
C VAL A 14 -15.25 36.34 -6.30
N VAL A 15 -14.06 36.00 -5.78
CA VAL A 15 -13.56 34.61 -5.81
C VAL A 15 -14.40 33.70 -4.90
N ILE A 16 -14.77 34.17 -3.70
CA ILE A 16 -15.64 33.42 -2.79
C ILE A 16 -17.04 33.21 -3.40
N LEU A 17 -17.59 34.23 -4.08
CA LEU A 17 -18.88 34.13 -4.77
C LEU A 17 -18.83 33.12 -5.95
N LEU A 18 -17.74 33.09 -6.71
CA LEU A 18 -17.58 32.14 -7.82
C LEU A 18 -17.40 30.69 -7.34
N ILE A 19 -16.73 30.48 -6.20
CA ILE A 19 -16.57 29.15 -5.60
C ILE A 19 -17.91 28.66 -5.03
N THR A 20 -18.66 29.52 -4.34
CA THR A 20 -19.99 29.16 -3.81
C THR A 20 -21.00 28.86 -4.92
N VAL A 21 -21.00 29.63 -6.03
CA VAL A 21 -21.87 29.33 -7.19
C VAL A 21 -21.48 28.01 -7.87
N ARG A 22 -20.19 27.69 -8.00
CA ARG A 22 -19.74 26.39 -8.55
C ARG A 22 -20.14 25.21 -7.66
N LEU A 23 -20.03 25.34 -6.34
CA LEU A 23 -20.47 24.30 -5.39
C LEU A 23 -22.00 24.14 -5.39
N LEU A 24 -22.76 25.22 -5.54
CA LEU A 24 -24.22 25.15 -5.66
C LEU A 24 -24.66 24.44 -6.94
N VAL A 25 -24.03 24.74 -8.08
CA VAL A 25 -24.33 24.10 -9.37
C VAL A 25 -23.95 22.62 -9.36
N TYR A 26 -22.86 22.25 -8.68
CA TYR A 26 -22.47 20.84 -8.50
C TYR A 26 -23.44 20.10 -7.57
N GLY A 27 -23.87 20.72 -6.47
CA GLY A 27 -24.87 20.17 -5.56
C GLY A 27 -26.23 19.96 -6.22
N ILE A 28 -26.66 20.89 -7.08
CA ILE A 28 -27.92 20.75 -7.85
C ILE A 28 -27.82 19.61 -8.86
N ARG A 29 -26.67 19.40 -9.52
CA ARG A 29 -26.47 18.26 -10.44
C ARG A 29 -26.51 16.89 -9.75
N LEU A 30 -25.98 16.80 -8.53
CA LEU A 30 -26.05 15.58 -7.73
C LEU A 30 -27.45 15.33 -7.16
N TYR A 31 -28.19 16.39 -6.86
CA TYR A 31 -29.58 16.30 -6.40
C TYR A 31 -30.53 15.86 -7.52
N ASP A 32 -30.32 16.30 -8.76
CA ASP A 32 -31.17 15.95 -9.91
C ASP A 32 -30.99 14.50 -10.39
N GLN A 33 -29.81 13.89 -10.17
CA GLN A 33 -29.57 12.46 -10.46
C GLN A 33 -30.22 11.50 -9.45
N SER A 34 -30.77 12.01 -8.34
CA SER A 34 -31.39 11.19 -7.28
C SER A 34 -32.91 11.02 -7.41
N LYS A 35 -33.53 11.56 -8.46
CA LYS A 35 -34.98 11.44 -8.70
C LYS A 35 -35.29 10.65 -9.97
N ASP A 36 -35.34 9.33 -9.81
CA ASP A 36 -36.33 8.52 -10.54
C ASP A 36 -36.67 7.26 -9.70
N PRO A 37 -37.89 7.16 -9.12
CA PRO A 37 -38.34 5.98 -8.38
C PRO A 37 -39.31 5.14 -9.23
N GLY A 38 -39.05 3.83 -9.34
CA GLY A 38 -39.97 2.83 -9.90
C GLY A 38 -40.02 1.59 -9.00
N PRO A 39 -41.18 0.91 -8.88
CA PRO A 39 -41.83 0.77 -7.58
C PRO A 39 -41.53 -0.53 -6.83
N ALA A 40 -41.57 -0.41 -5.50
CA ALA A 40 -41.68 -1.53 -4.57
C ALA A 40 -43.09 -2.14 -4.61
N ALA A 41 -43.16 -3.47 -4.59
CA ALA A 41 -44.33 -4.22 -4.16
C ALA A 41 -43.90 -5.19 -3.05
N THR A 42 -44.33 -4.87 -1.83
CA THR A 42 -44.28 -5.69 -0.63
C THR A 42 -45.30 -6.81 -0.73
N GLN A 43 -44.89 -8.06 -0.48
CA GLN A 43 -45.74 -9.02 0.25
C GLN A 43 -44.86 -9.90 1.15
N ALA A 44 -45.21 -9.89 2.43
CA ALA A 44 -44.71 -10.82 3.43
C ALA A 44 -45.40 -12.17 3.25
N MET A 45 -44.63 -13.26 3.31
CA MET A 45 -45.14 -14.56 3.71
C MET A 45 -44.07 -15.31 4.49
N GLU A 46 -44.47 -15.68 5.70
CA GLU A 46 -43.84 -16.57 6.65
C GLU A 46 -43.95 -18.02 6.13
N SER A 47 -42.86 -18.78 6.11
CA SER A 47 -42.85 -20.22 6.44
C SER A 47 -41.46 -20.86 6.34
N GLU A 48 -41.13 -21.54 7.43
CA GLU A 48 -40.46 -22.85 7.51
C GLU A 48 -39.00 -23.02 7.06
N ARG A 49 -38.18 -23.32 8.08
CA ARG A 49 -36.87 -23.94 8.01
C ARG A 49 -37.02 -25.38 7.49
N PRO A 50 -36.05 -25.88 6.70
CA PRO A 50 -35.43 -27.14 7.08
C PRO A 50 -33.91 -27.13 7.00
N THR A 51 -33.33 -27.80 7.98
CA THR A 51 -32.02 -28.43 8.00
C THR A 51 -31.81 -29.35 6.78
N GLU A 52 -30.66 -29.26 6.12
CA GLU A 52 -29.74 -30.39 5.93
C GLU A 52 -28.42 -30.00 5.25
N SER A 53 -27.39 -30.70 5.69
CA SER A 53 -26.01 -30.69 5.18
C SER A 53 -25.96 -31.20 3.75
N GLN A 54 -25.33 -30.44 2.84
CA GLN A 54 -24.75 -31.00 1.61
C GLN A 54 -23.39 -30.36 1.35
N THR A 55 -22.37 -31.21 1.44
CA THR A 55 -21.04 -31.02 0.87
C THR A 55 -21.14 -30.77 -0.62
N ALA A 56 -20.83 -29.56 -1.07
CA ALA A 56 -20.71 -29.24 -2.48
C ALA A 56 -19.31 -29.62 -2.98
N SER A 57 -19.27 -30.63 -3.86
CA SER A 57 -18.13 -30.90 -4.72
C SER A 57 -17.90 -29.70 -5.64
N ALA A 58 -16.65 -29.27 -5.79
CA ALA A 58 -16.25 -28.27 -6.78
C ALA A 58 -16.52 -28.82 -8.19
N ASP A 59 -17.60 -28.34 -8.80
CA ASP A 59 -17.91 -28.56 -10.21
C ASP A 59 -17.02 -27.60 -11.01
N VAL A 60 -16.10 -28.16 -11.80
CA VAL A 60 -15.23 -27.38 -12.68
C VAL A 60 -16.08 -26.97 -13.89
N SER A 61 -16.79 -25.85 -13.77
CA SER A 61 -17.55 -25.27 -14.87
C SER A 61 -16.61 -24.84 -16.00
N GLU A 62 -16.95 -25.19 -17.24
CA GLU A 62 -16.22 -24.76 -18.44
C GLU A 62 -16.06 -23.22 -18.51
N PRO A 63 -14.97 -22.70 -19.08
CA PRO A 63 -14.73 -21.26 -19.22
C PRO A 63 -15.87 -20.57 -19.98
N VAL A 64 -16.46 -19.53 -19.41
CA VAL A 64 -17.52 -18.74 -20.06
C VAL A 64 -16.91 -17.87 -21.14
N GLU A 65 -17.01 -18.28 -22.42
CA GLU A 65 -16.59 -17.44 -23.55
C GLU A 65 -17.54 -16.24 -23.77
N SER A 66 -16.95 -15.04 -23.91
CA SER A 66 -17.64 -13.79 -24.20
C SER A 66 -17.38 -13.32 -25.64
N LYS A 67 -18.44 -12.93 -26.34
CA LYS A 67 -18.34 -12.30 -27.68
C LYS A 67 -17.79 -10.87 -27.66
N ASP A 68 -17.76 -10.21 -26.49
CA ASP A 68 -17.09 -8.92 -26.30
C ASP A 68 -15.61 -9.16 -25.94
N PRO A 69 -14.64 -8.73 -26.79
CA PRO A 69 -13.22 -8.96 -26.56
C PRO A 69 -12.70 -8.37 -25.24
N LYS A 70 -13.23 -7.22 -24.79
CA LYS A 70 -12.78 -6.61 -23.52
C LYS A 70 -13.24 -7.43 -22.33
N LYS A 71 -14.49 -7.91 -22.38
CA LYS A 71 -15.03 -8.79 -21.36
C LYS A 71 -14.31 -10.13 -21.36
N GLN A 72 -13.97 -10.68 -22.53
CA GLN A 72 -13.21 -11.91 -22.66
C GLN A 72 -11.81 -11.79 -22.03
N ALA A 73 -11.05 -10.74 -22.38
CA ALA A 73 -9.74 -10.49 -21.80
C ALA A 73 -9.78 -10.34 -20.27
N ARG A 74 -10.84 -9.71 -19.73
CA ARG A 74 -11.03 -9.61 -18.28
C ARG A 74 -11.32 -10.98 -17.64
N LEU A 75 -12.11 -11.83 -18.28
CA LEU A 75 -12.40 -13.18 -17.78
C LEU A 75 -11.13 -14.05 -17.77
N GLU A 76 -10.26 -13.92 -18.77
CA GLU A 76 -8.96 -14.61 -18.81
C GLU A 76 -8.06 -14.16 -17.66
N LYS A 77 -7.98 -12.85 -17.40
CA LYS A 77 -7.25 -12.29 -16.26
C LYS A 77 -7.81 -12.76 -14.91
N GLN A 78 -9.12 -12.86 -14.79
CA GLN A 78 -9.78 -13.41 -13.60
C GLN A 78 -9.46 -14.90 -13.42
N ALA A 79 -9.53 -15.69 -14.48
CA ALA A 79 -9.19 -17.11 -14.44
C ALA A 79 -7.73 -17.35 -14.02
N LEU A 80 -6.81 -16.47 -14.41
CA LEU A 80 -5.42 -16.51 -13.95
C LEU A 80 -5.30 -16.19 -12.45
N ALA A 81 -6.04 -15.19 -11.95
CA ALA A 81 -6.08 -14.91 -10.51
C ALA A 81 -6.73 -16.07 -9.73
N ASP A 82 -7.82 -16.65 -10.24
CA ASP A 82 -8.51 -17.81 -9.64
C ASP A 82 -7.57 -19.00 -9.48
N LYS A 83 -6.70 -19.26 -10.48
CA LYS A 83 -5.68 -20.32 -10.44
C LYS A 83 -4.73 -20.20 -9.25
N TYR A 84 -4.51 -18.99 -8.73
CA TYR A 84 -3.54 -18.68 -7.68
C TYR A 84 -4.19 -18.05 -6.43
N ALA A 85 -5.50 -18.16 -6.26
CA ALA A 85 -6.24 -17.54 -5.17
C ALA A 85 -5.79 -18.04 -3.77
N ASP A 86 -5.22 -19.24 -3.68
CA ASP A 86 -4.69 -19.83 -2.44
C ASP A 86 -3.31 -19.26 -2.03
N LEU A 87 -2.63 -18.56 -2.95
CA LEU A 87 -1.35 -17.94 -2.67
C LEU A 87 -1.44 -16.73 -1.76
N GLY A 88 -2.63 -16.21 -1.45
CA GLY A 88 -2.74 -15.19 -0.41
C GLY A 88 -2.11 -13.85 -0.79
N VAL A 89 -2.16 -13.46 -2.07
CA VAL A 89 -1.35 -12.36 -2.65
C VAL A 89 -1.46 -11.08 -1.82
N ILE A 90 -0.30 -10.50 -1.51
CA ILE A 90 -0.16 -9.21 -0.83
C ILE A 90 0.33 -8.17 -1.84
N ASP A 91 -0.45 -7.11 -2.04
CA ASP A 91 0.01 -5.91 -2.75
C ASP A 91 0.77 -5.04 -1.76
N VAL A 92 2.10 -4.97 -1.89
CA VAL A 92 2.95 -4.31 -0.87
C VAL A 92 3.13 -2.80 -1.08
N HIS A 93 2.50 -2.21 -2.09
CA HIS A 93 2.63 -0.78 -2.38
C HIS A 93 1.32 -0.21 -2.97
N ASN A 94 0.59 0.56 -2.16
CA ASN A 94 -0.68 1.14 -2.59
C ASN A 94 -0.96 2.52 -1.97
N HIS A 95 -1.38 3.47 -2.81
CA HIS A 95 -1.65 4.87 -2.44
C HIS A 95 -3.14 5.20 -2.22
N ASP A 96 -4.03 4.22 -2.19
CA ASP A 96 -5.48 4.46 -2.20
C ASP A 96 -6.07 4.76 -0.82
N ALA A 97 -5.29 5.16 0.20
CA ALA A 97 -5.82 5.42 1.54
C ALA A 97 -7.04 6.37 1.56
N ASN A 98 -7.13 7.32 0.63
CA ASN A 98 -8.28 8.23 0.51
C ASN A 98 -9.51 7.67 -0.24
N LYS A 99 -9.39 6.51 -0.89
CA LYS A 99 -10.43 5.91 -1.74
C LYS A 99 -10.51 4.38 -1.66
N TYR A 100 -9.87 3.75 -0.66
CA TYR A 100 -9.72 2.30 -0.53
C TYR A 100 -11.03 1.52 -0.61
N LEU A 101 -12.16 2.10 -0.16
CA LEU A 101 -13.49 1.49 -0.29
C LEU A 101 -13.90 1.24 -1.75
N LEU A 102 -13.48 2.11 -2.67
CA LEU A 102 -13.72 1.93 -4.11
C LEU A 102 -12.81 0.83 -4.68
N SER A 103 -11.58 0.74 -4.18
CA SER A 103 -10.53 -0.17 -4.65
C SER A 103 -10.75 -1.61 -4.20
N PHE A 104 -11.46 -1.86 -3.09
CA PHE A 104 -11.84 -3.22 -2.66
C PHE A 104 -12.50 -4.04 -3.77
N SER A 105 -13.34 -3.41 -4.60
CA SER A 105 -14.00 -4.10 -5.70
C SER A 105 -13.03 -4.69 -6.73
N ALA A 106 -11.86 -4.07 -6.93
CA ALA A 106 -10.82 -4.57 -7.80
C ALA A 106 -9.94 -5.61 -7.09
N TRP A 107 -9.57 -5.35 -5.83
CA TRP A 107 -8.80 -6.28 -5.01
C TRP A 107 -9.52 -7.62 -4.83
N ASP A 108 -10.81 -7.59 -4.48
CA ASP A 108 -11.62 -8.80 -4.28
C ASP A 108 -11.85 -9.56 -5.59
N ARG A 109 -12.03 -8.84 -6.70
CA ARG A 109 -12.23 -9.45 -8.04
C ARG A 109 -11.05 -10.33 -8.45
N TYR A 110 -9.85 -9.99 -8.02
CA TYR A 110 -8.62 -10.70 -8.37
C TYR A 110 -7.93 -11.29 -7.13
N HIS A 111 -8.66 -11.61 -6.07
CA HIS A 111 -8.13 -12.31 -4.89
C HIS A 111 -6.88 -11.67 -4.24
N VAL A 112 -6.75 -10.34 -4.26
CA VAL A 112 -5.68 -9.68 -3.49
C VAL A 112 -6.08 -9.68 -2.02
N ASN A 113 -5.39 -10.52 -1.24
CA ASN A 113 -5.76 -10.79 0.15
C ASN A 113 -5.42 -9.65 1.09
N LYS A 114 -4.27 -9.01 0.91
CA LYS A 114 -3.81 -7.91 1.78
C LYS A 114 -3.16 -6.79 1.01
N ILE A 115 -3.28 -5.58 1.54
CA ILE A 115 -2.79 -4.35 0.93
C ILE A 115 -1.94 -3.62 1.95
N VAL A 116 -0.69 -3.31 1.62
CA VAL A 116 0.06 -2.25 2.31
C VAL A 116 -0.48 -0.93 1.82
N LEU A 117 -1.10 -0.18 2.73
CA LEU A 117 -1.87 1.01 2.38
C LEU A 117 -1.26 2.25 3.03
N PHE A 118 -1.02 3.25 2.20
CA PHE A 118 -0.73 4.64 2.55
C PHE A 118 -1.35 5.52 1.45
N GLY A 119 -1.03 6.81 1.42
CA GLY A 119 -1.60 7.72 0.41
C GLY A 119 -0.57 8.64 -0.19
N ASN A 120 -0.72 9.93 0.08
CA ASN A 120 0.23 10.92 -0.39
C ASN A 120 1.59 10.69 0.27
N VAL A 121 2.65 11.15 -0.38
CA VAL A 121 4.03 10.75 -0.05
C VAL A 121 4.92 11.97 0.16
N SER A 122 5.68 11.97 1.26
CA SER A 122 6.68 12.99 1.59
C SER A 122 6.21 14.45 1.40
N GLU A 123 4.99 14.75 1.85
CA GLU A 123 4.43 16.10 1.91
C GLU A 123 3.37 16.23 3.02
N PRO A 124 2.97 17.45 3.44
CA PRO A 124 2.03 17.62 4.55
C PRO A 124 0.70 16.88 4.42
N SER A 125 0.21 16.71 3.20
CA SER A 125 -1.04 15.99 2.91
C SER A 125 -0.94 14.49 3.26
N ALA A 126 0.27 13.92 3.26
CA ALA A 126 0.54 12.53 3.63
C ALA A 126 0.10 12.22 5.06
N LYS A 127 0.27 13.16 6.00
CA LYS A 127 -0.21 13.01 7.38
C LYS A 127 -1.72 12.74 7.46
N ILE A 128 -2.49 13.34 6.55
CA ILE A 128 -3.94 13.14 6.47
C ILE A 128 -4.24 11.75 5.94
N THR A 129 -3.57 11.33 4.86
CA THR A 129 -3.79 10.01 4.27
C THR A 129 -3.26 8.87 5.13
N ASP A 130 -2.21 9.07 5.93
CA ASP A 130 -1.72 8.11 6.92
C ASP A 130 -2.83 7.82 7.95
N ALA A 131 -3.49 8.86 8.46
CA ALA A 131 -4.62 8.70 9.37
C ALA A 131 -5.80 7.96 8.71
N LEU A 132 -6.04 8.15 7.41
CA LEU A 132 -7.03 7.39 6.66
C LEU A 132 -6.63 5.91 6.51
N ALA A 133 -5.35 5.63 6.25
CA ALA A 133 -4.82 4.26 6.20
C ALA A 133 -4.95 3.56 7.56
N TRP A 134 -4.69 4.27 8.66
CA TRP A 134 -4.93 3.76 10.01
C TRP A 134 -6.42 3.47 10.27
N GLY A 135 -7.30 4.36 9.83
CA GLY A 135 -8.75 4.14 9.89
C GLY A 135 -9.19 2.90 9.11
N ALA A 136 -8.67 2.73 7.89
CA ALA A 136 -8.89 1.54 7.07
C ALA A 136 -8.37 0.27 7.75
N TYR A 137 -7.18 0.34 8.36
CA TYR A 137 -6.61 -0.76 9.12
C TYR A 137 -7.44 -1.17 10.32
N ARG A 138 -7.96 -0.21 11.09
CA ARG A 138 -8.86 -0.50 12.20
C ARG A 138 -10.15 -1.20 11.75
N ALA A 139 -10.72 -0.76 10.62
CA ALA A 139 -11.93 -1.34 10.08
C ALA A 139 -11.71 -2.72 9.44
N TYR A 140 -10.54 -2.94 8.83
CA TYR A 140 -10.21 -4.14 8.05
C TYR A 140 -8.80 -4.66 8.38
N PRO A 141 -8.51 -5.04 9.64
CA PRO A 141 -7.14 -5.36 10.05
C PRO A 141 -6.60 -6.63 9.38
N ASP A 142 -7.46 -7.53 8.91
CA ASP A 142 -7.05 -8.73 8.17
C ASP A 142 -6.76 -8.48 6.68
N ARG A 143 -7.06 -7.27 6.18
CA ARG A 143 -6.91 -6.85 4.78
C ARG A 143 -5.89 -5.75 4.58
N ILE A 144 -5.64 -4.90 5.57
CA ILE A 144 -4.82 -3.70 5.42
C ILE A 144 -3.60 -3.78 6.34
N TYR A 145 -2.45 -3.36 5.82
CA TYR A 145 -1.25 -3.10 6.59
C TYR A 145 -0.91 -1.61 6.49
N PRO A 146 -1.03 -0.83 7.59
CA PRO A 146 -0.83 0.61 7.52
C PRO A 146 0.65 0.94 7.51
N PHE A 147 1.11 1.53 6.41
CA PHE A 147 2.37 2.28 6.37
C PHE A 147 2.05 3.77 6.50
N PHE A 148 3.06 4.58 6.81
CA PHE A 148 2.92 6.02 6.88
C PHE A 148 4.07 6.72 6.15
N SER A 149 3.75 7.83 5.49
CA SER A 149 4.72 8.60 4.69
C SER A 149 4.80 10.08 5.11
N GLY A 150 3.95 10.51 6.05
CA GLY A 150 3.76 11.90 6.45
C GLY A 150 4.71 12.38 7.54
N PHE A 151 5.99 12.43 7.25
CA PHE A 151 6.98 13.08 8.11
C PHE A 151 7.93 13.96 7.29
N ASP A 152 8.40 15.04 7.89
CA ASP A 152 9.39 15.91 7.28
C ASP A 152 10.79 15.40 7.59
N MET A 153 11.44 14.75 6.62
CA MET A 153 12.78 14.20 6.83
C MET A 153 13.88 15.26 6.95
N ASN A 154 13.57 16.54 6.69
CA ASN A 154 14.54 17.63 6.79
C ASN A 154 14.53 18.31 8.17
N GLU A 155 13.48 18.09 8.96
CA GLU A 155 13.29 18.74 10.26
C GLU A 155 13.37 17.72 11.41
N PRO A 156 13.96 18.09 12.58
CA PRO A 156 14.05 17.19 13.73
C PRO A 156 12.70 16.64 14.21
N GLU A 157 11.61 17.41 14.09
CA GLU A 157 10.24 17.02 14.44
C GLU A 157 9.73 15.85 13.58
N GLY A 158 10.31 15.63 12.40
CA GLY A 158 10.05 14.46 11.57
C GLY A 158 10.40 13.15 12.30
N LEU A 159 11.50 13.14 13.07
CA LEU A 159 11.92 11.95 13.83
C LEU A 159 10.95 11.63 14.96
N GLU A 160 10.43 12.65 15.63
CA GLU A 160 9.38 12.46 16.63
C GLU A 160 8.10 11.91 15.99
N THR A 161 7.75 12.41 14.79
CA THR A 161 6.60 11.88 14.02
C THR A 161 6.79 10.39 13.69
N VAL A 162 7.97 10.00 13.18
CA VAL A 162 8.30 8.60 12.87
C VAL A 162 8.19 7.71 14.11
N ARG A 163 8.83 8.12 15.21
CA ARG A 163 8.78 7.36 16.48
C ARG A 163 7.35 7.22 16.99
N ASN A 164 6.55 8.29 16.98
CA ASN A 164 5.18 8.27 17.46
C ASN A 164 4.28 7.36 16.62
N GLN A 165 4.45 7.34 15.30
CA GLN A 165 3.67 6.47 14.41
C GLN A 165 4.07 5.00 14.58
N LEU A 166 5.37 4.70 14.72
CA LEU A 166 5.83 3.35 15.02
C LEU A 166 5.31 2.89 16.39
N GLU A 167 5.42 3.70 17.43
CA GLU A 167 4.88 3.44 18.77
C GLU A 167 3.35 3.25 18.75
N ASN A 168 2.61 4.01 17.94
CA ASN A 168 1.17 3.83 17.77
C ASN A 168 0.81 2.48 17.13
N GLY A 169 1.77 1.83 16.45
CA GLY A 169 1.61 0.48 15.91
C GLY A 169 1.54 0.42 14.38
N TYR A 170 1.96 1.46 13.65
CA TYR A 170 2.13 1.33 12.20
C TYR A 170 3.17 0.25 11.87
N LEU A 171 2.99 -0.40 10.72
CA LEU A 171 3.73 -1.61 10.36
C LEU A 171 4.92 -1.36 9.42
N GLY A 172 5.16 -0.10 9.03
CA GLY A 172 6.28 0.28 8.19
C GLY A 172 6.28 1.77 7.87
N VAL A 173 7.40 2.24 7.36
CA VAL A 173 7.64 3.63 6.96
C VAL A 173 7.70 3.70 5.44
N GLY A 174 7.03 4.69 4.86
CA GLY A 174 7.07 4.99 3.44
C GLY A 174 5.71 4.95 2.76
N GLU A 175 5.64 5.23 1.46
CA GLU A 175 6.76 5.54 0.57
C GLU A 175 7.50 6.83 0.97
N THR A 176 8.80 6.70 1.22
CA THR A 176 9.69 7.80 1.60
C THR A 176 10.50 8.22 0.37
N VAL A 177 10.35 9.48 -0.07
CA VAL A 177 11.05 9.97 -1.27
C VAL A 177 12.50 10.32 -0.94
N ALA A 178 13.35 9.29 -0.96
CA ALA A 178 14.78 9.40 -0.66
C ALA A 178 15.58 10.09 -1.78
N ALA A 179 15.15 9.91 -3.04
CA ALA A 179 15.65 10.69 -4.17
C ALA A 179 14.63 10.68 -5.30
N SER A 180 14.39 11.82 -5.93
CA SER A 180 13.56 11.88 -7.14
C SER A 180 13.87 13.11 -7.97
N THR A 181 14.16 12.94 -9.25
CA THR A 181 14.38 14.05 -10.21
C THR A 181 13.58 13.90 -11.50
N HIS A 182 13.16 12.68 -11.83
CA HIS A 182 12.43 12.32 -13.05
C HIS A 182 10.95 12.01 -12.79
N SER A 183 10.55 11.57 -11.60
CA SER A 183 9.14 11.24 -11.35
C SER A 183 8.22 12.44 -11.64
N PRO A 184 7.15 12.29 -12.44
CA PRO A 184 6.24 13.39 -12.74
C PRO A 184 5.43 13.85 -11.51
N VAL A 185 5.32 12.97 -10.50
CA VAL A 185 4.56 13.18 -9.26
C VAL A 185 5.50 13.60 -8.13
N VAL A 186 6.41 12.70 -7.73
CA VAL A 186 7.12 12.85 -6.44
C VAL A 186 8.39 13.69 -6.52
N SER A 187 8.84 14.09 -7.72
CA SER A 187 9.98 15.01 -7.85
C SER A 187 9.72 16.41 -7.28
N LYS A 188 8.45 16.75 -7.01
CA LYS A 188 8.00 18.09 -6.57
C LYS A 188 7.55 18.14 -5.11
N VAL A 189 7.50 17.01 -4.41
CA VAL A 189 7.07 16.99 -3.01
C VAL A 189 8.11 17.66 -2.13
N ILE A 190 7.65 18.39 -1.12
CA ILE A 190 8.50 19.32 -0.38
C ILE A 190 9.35 18.65 0.71
N TRP A 191 8.98 17.45 1.17
CA TRP A 191 9.77 16.70 2.14
C TRP A 191 10.63 15.62 1.48
N LYS A 192 10.89 15.70 0.18
CA LYS A 192 11.82 14.82 -0.50
C LYS A 192 13.28 15.10 -0.09
N ALA A 193 14.08 14.04 0.03
CA ALA A 193 15.53 14.11 0.18
C ALA A 193 16.26 14.27 -1.18
N ASN A 194 17.51 14.72 -1.12
CA ASN A 194 18.37 14.77 -2.30
C ASN A 194 18.94 13.39 -2.64
N ASP A 195 19.26 12.59 -1.63
CA ASP A 195 19.72 11.20 -1.75
C ASP A 195 19.39 10.38 -0.49
N PRO A 196 19.47 9.04 -0.52
CA PRO A 196 19.18 8.16 0.62
C PRO A 196 19.97 8.40 1.91
N MET A 197 21.01 9.23 1.92
CA MET A 197 21.77 9.59 3.12
C MET A 197 21.53 11.05 3.56
N ASP A 198 20.58 11.75 2.93
CA ASP A 198 20.29 13.16 3.19
C ASP A 198 19.40 13.39 4.44
N GLY A 199 19.51 14.59 5.00
CA GLY A 199 18.68 15.04 6.12
C GLY A 199 18.72 14.09 7.32
N ASN A 200 17.54 13.75 7.84
CA ASN A 200 17.39 12.85 8.99
C ASN A 200 17.17 11.38 8.60
N LEU A 201 17.25 11.01 7.31
CA LEU A 201 17.04 9.63 6.86
C LEU A 201 17.91 8.60 7.61
N PRO A 202 19.23 8.81 7.81
CA PRO A 202 20.06 8.02 8.71
C PRO A 202 19.41 7.63 10.05
N LYS A 203 18.83 8.60 10.75
CA LYS A 203 18.18 8.39 12.05
C LYS A 203 16.80 7.73 11.91
N VAL A 204 16.12 7.92 10.77
CA VAL A 204 14.90 7.17 10.45
C VAL A 204 15.23 5.69 10.25
N TYR A 205 16.38 5.35 9.66
CA TYR A 205 16.82 3.97 9.52
C TYR A 205 17.09 3.31 10.87
N GLU A 206 17.76 4.02 11.77
CA GLU A 206 17.97 3.58 13.16
C GLU A 206 16.63 3.32 13.88
N LEU A 207 15.64 4.21 13.71
CA LEU A 207 14.29 3.98 14.24
C LEU A 207 13.65 2.75 13.60
N CYS A 208 13.73 2.58 12.29
CA CYS A 208 13.17 1.40 11.62
C CYS A 208 13.77 0.10 12.19
N ALA A 209 15.08 0.05 12.43
CA ALA A 209 15.75 -1.06 13.09
C ALA A 209 15.31 -1.25 14.56
N GLU A 210 15.22 -0.17 15.34
CA GLU A 210 14.75 -0.20 16.75
C GLU A 210 13.36 -0.84 16.87
N TYR A 211 12.49 -0.57 15.89
CA TYR A 211 11.10 -1.04 15.86
C TYR A 211 10.91 -2.27 14.94
N ASP A 212 11.96 -2.94 14.45
CA ASP A 212 11.84 -4.08 13.53
C ASP A 212 10.95 -3.78 12.29
N ALA A 213 10.81 -2.51 11.91
CA ALA A 213 9.89 -2.05 10.87
C ALA A 213 10.63 -1.82 9.55
N PRO A 214 10.07 -2.21 8.40
CA PRO A 214 10.66 -1.92 7.11
C PRO A 214 10.49 -0.45 6.73
N ILE A 215 11.41 0.04 5.90
CA ILE A 215 11.28 1.34 5.22
C ILE A 215 11.25 1.17 3.69
N LEU A 216 10.20 1.68 3.05
CA LEU A 216 10.06 1.73 1.59
C LEU A 216 10.58 3.08 1.06
N LEU A 217 11.57 3.01 0.18
CA LEU A 217 12.23 4.17 -0.43
C LEU A 217 11.89 4.29 -1.90
N HIS A 218 11.37 5.46 -2.29
CA HIS A 218 11.35 5.90 -3.68
C HIS A 218 12.71 6.48 -4.05
N ILE A 219 13.34 5.92 -5.09
CA ILE A 219 14.63 6.38 -5.59
C ILE A 219 14.57 6.45 -7.12
N ASP A 220 14.58 7.67 -7.66
CA ASP A 220 14.81 7.92 -9.08
C ASP A 220 15.83 9.05 -9.32
N PRO A 221 16.67 8.95 -10.37
CA PRO A 221 16.85 7.80 -11.25
C PRO A 221 17.35 6.55 -10.50
N PRO A 222 17.02 5.33 -10.97
CA PRO A 222 17.39 4.08 -10.33
C PRO A 222 18.84 3.68 -10.68
N ASN A 223 19.74 4.65 -10.79
CA ASN A 223 21.16 4.45 -11.07
C ASN A 223 21.96 5.69 -10.65
N GLY A 224 23.29 5.62 -10.79
CA GLY A 224 24.17 6.75 -10.52
C GLY A 224 24.19 7.10 -9.02
N LEU A 225 24.28 8.40 -8.73
CA LEU A 225 24.46 8.90 -7.35
C LEU A 225 23.36 8.44 -6.38
N PRO A 226 22.05 8.50 -6.70
CA PRO A 226 21.01 8.02 -5.79
C PRO A 226 21.19 6.55 -5.37
N VAL A 227 21.56 5.66 -6.29
CA VAL A 227 21.80 4.23 -5.97
C VAL A 227 23.11 4.04 -5.22
N GLN A 228 24.18 4.78 -5.55
CA GLN A 228 25.42 4.76 -4.75
C GLN A 228 25.16 5.14 -3.29
N LYS A 229 24.26 6.10 -3.06
CA LYS A 229 23.84 6.53 -1.73
C LYS A 229 22.90 5.53 -1.05
N LEU A 230 22.10 4.79 -1.81
CA LEU A 230 21.38 3.62 -1.29
C LEU A 230 22.36 2.54 -0.82
N GLU A 231 23.39 2.21 -1.60
CA GLU A 231 24.44 1.25 -1.21
C GLU A 231 25.13 1.70 0.08
N GLU A 232 25.47 2.99 0.20
CA GLU A 232 26.02 3.57 1.44
C GLU A 232 25.07 3.39 2.63
N ALA A 233 23.77 3.64 2.46
CA ALA A 233 22.77 3.42 3.51
C ALA A 233 22.65 1.93 3.90
N LEU A 234 22.63 1.03 2.91
CA LEU A 234 22.54 -0.40 3.13
C LEU A 234 23.75 -0.95 3.92
N GLU A 235 24.95 -0.41 3.67
CA GLU A 235 26.18 -0.77 4.36
C GLU A 235 26.26 -0.20 5.78
N GLN A 236 25.84 1.06 5.98
CA GLN A 236 25.94 1.72 7.27
C GLN A 236 24.83 1.33 8.25
N TYR A 237 23.67 0.89 7.75
CA TYR A 237 22.52 0.49 8.57
C TYR A 237 22.11 -0.97 8.29
N PRO A 238 22.98 -1.95 8.59
CA PRO A 238 22.75 -3.37 8.24
C PRO A 238 21.56 -4.00 8.99
N ASP A 239 21.16 -3.43 10.14
CA ASP A 239 20.01 -3.89 10.94
C ASP A 239 18.67 -3.33 10.45
N THR A 240 18.69 -2.35 9.54
CA THR A 240 17.48 -1.77 8.95
C THR A 240 17.06 -2.57 7.72
N LEU A 241 15.77 -2.91 7.63
CA LEU A 241 15.19 -3.54 6.46
C LEU A 241 14.74 -2.48 5.45
N PHE A 242 15.43 -2.42 4.31
CA PHE A 242 15.12 -1.49 3.22
C PHE A 242 14.27 -2.18 2.16
N ILE A 243 13.26 -1.49 1.65
CA ILE A 243 12.51 -1.88 0.46
C ILE A 243 12.79 -0.82 -0.61
N PHE A 244 13.44 -1.20 -1.70
CA PHE A 244 13.59 -0.33 -2.85
C PHE A 244 12.29 -0.37 -3.64
N GLY A 245 11.50 0.72 -3.50
CA GLY A 245 10.22 0.94 -4.17
C GLY A 245 10.36 0.78 -5.67
N HIS A 246 9.43 0.02 -6.27
CA HIS A 246 9.29 -0.21 -7.71
C HIS A 246 10.63 -0.32 -8.46
N ALA A 247 11.61 -1.06 -7.90
CA ALA A 247 12.99 -1.04 -8.36
C ALA A 247 13.18 -1.48 -9.82
N ASN A 248 12.22 -2.22 -10.38
CA ASN A 248 12.19 -2.62 -11.79
C ASN A 248 11.84 -1.49 -12.77
N VAL A 249 11.40 -0.33 -12.29
CA VAL A 249 11.04 0.82 -13.12
C VAL A 249 12.31 1.47 -13.69
N TYR A 250 12.56 1.26 -14.98
CA TYR A 250 13.75 1.73 -15.73
C TYR A 250 15.10 1.15 -15.26
N GLN A 251 15.13 0.11 -14.43
CA GLN A 251 16.37 -0.56 -13.99
C GLN A 251 16.40 -2.02 -14.44
N ASP A 252 17.52 -2.49 -14.99
CA ASP A 252 17.68 -3.87 -15.44
C ASP A 252 17.90 -4.85 -14.27
N ALA A 253 17.63 -6.14 -14.55
CA ALA A 253 17.80 -7.22 -13.58
C ALA A 253 19.24 -7.40 -13.09
N ASP A 254 20.26 -7.19 -13.93
CA ASP A 254 21.66 -7.37 -13.52
C ASP A 254 22.08 -6.31 -12.48
N SER A 255 21.61 -5.08 -12.65
CA SER A 255 21.83 -3.98 -11.70
C SER A 255 21.17 -4.27 -10.34
N ILE A 256 19.91 -4.72 -10.33
CA ILE A 256 19.24 -5.14 -9.09
C ILE A 256 19.95 -6.33 -8.44
N GLY A 257 20.37 -7.31 -9.25
CA GLY A 257 21.08 -8.50 -8.77
C GLY A 257 22.41 -8.21 -8.11
N LYS A 258 23.14 -7.17 -8.55
CA LYS A 258 24.37 -6.71 -7.87
C LYS A 258 24.07 -6.18 -6.47
N LEU A 259 23.02 -5.37 -6.32
CA LEU A 259 22.60 -4.83 -5.03
C LEU A 259 22.17 -5.95 -4.07
N LEU A 260 21.31 -6.86 -4.54
CA LEU A 260 20.82 -7.99 -3.73
C LEU A 260 21.94 -8.92 -3.26
N LYS A 261 22.95 -9.13 -4.12
CA LYS A 261 24.12 -9.94 -3.78
C LYS A 261 24.97 -9.31 -2.68
N ALA A 262 25.12 -7.98 -2.69
CA ALA A 262 25.99 -7.25 -1.78
C ALA A 262 25.32 -6.94 -0.43
N HIS A 263 24.00 -6.71 -0.43
CA HIS A 263 23.29 -6.16 0.73
C HIS A 263 22.17 -7.11 1.17
N PRO A 264 22.33 -7.88 2.26
CA PRO A 264 21.33 -8.86 2.72
C PRO A 264 20.07 -8.24 3.36
N ASN A 265 20.09 -6.94 3.63
CA ASN A 265 18.99 -6.17 4.23
C ASN A 265 18.10 -5.42 3.19
N LEU A 266 18.38 -5.57 1.89
CA LEU A 266 17.61 -4.97 0.78
C LEU A 266 16.45 -5.85 0.26
N TYR A 267 15.25 -5.34 0.12
CA TYR A 267 14.14 -6.05 -0.51
C TYR A 267 13.65 -5.26 -1.72
N ILE A 268 13.10 -5.97 -2.68
CA ILE A 268 12.61 -5.38 -3.93
C ILE A 268 11.10 -5.36 -3.90
N ASP A 269 10.54 -4.16 -3.96
CA ASP A 269 9.18 -3.94 -4.41
C ASP A 269 9.16 -3.98 -5.95
N PHE A 270 8.50 -5.00 -6.51
CA PHE A 270 8.42 -5.20 -7.95
C PHE A 270 7.04 -4.74 -8.48
N PHE A 271 7.02 -3.58 -9.14
CA PHE A 271 5.82 -3.06 -9.78
C PHE A 271 5.56 -3.84 -11.08
N ALA A 272 4.83 -4.94 -10.97
CA ALA A 272 4.66 -5.90 -12.06
C ALA A 272 4.04 -5.25 -13.31
N GLY A 273 2.99 -4.44 -13.11
CA GLY A 273 2.27 -3.74 -14.16
C GLY A 273 3.15 -2.88 -15.07
N PHE A 274 4.21 -2.25 -14.53
CA PHE A 274 5.12 -1.45 -15.33
C PHE A 274 5.80 -2.28 -16.43
N THR A 275 6.39 -3.43 -16.06
CA THR A 275 7.11 -4.28 -17.03
C THR A 275 6.19 -5.04 -17.98
N SER A 276 4.96 -5.36 -17.55
CA SER A 276 3.99 -6.08 -18.38
C SER A 276 3.28 -5.15 -19.38
N TYR A 277 2.86 -3.97 -18.92
CA TYR A 277 1.88 -3.15 -19.64
C TYR A 277 2.33 -1.72 -19.96
N ASN A 278 3.31 -1.14 -19.25
CA ASN A 278 3.74 0.20 -19.56
C ASN A 278 4.58 0.23 -20.84
N ALA A 279 4.14 0.99 -21.84
CA ALA A 279 4.83 1.11 -23.14
C ALA A 279 6.22 1.75 -23.04
N SER A 280 6.48 2.49 -21.96
CA SER A 280 7.78 3.12 -21.69
C SER A 280 8.77 2.17 -21.01
N SER A 281 8.31 1.00 -20.54
CA SER A 281 9.22 0.03 -19.93
C SER A 281 10.23 -0.49 -20.95
N PRO A 282 11.54 -0.32 -20.71
CA PRO A 282 12.58 -0.89 -21.57
C PRO A 282 12.74 -2.41 -21.36
N TYR A 283 12.12 -2.97 -20.33
CA TYR A 283 12.25 -4.37 -19.93
C TYR A 283 10.89 -5.06 -19.86
N LYS A 284 10.89 -6.39 -19.97
CA LYS A 284 9.70 -7.24 -19.85
C LYS A 284 9.79 -8.08 -18.58
N THR A 285 8.65 -8.54 -18.08
CA THR A 285 8.55 -9.33 -16.85
C THR A 285 9.48 -10.55 -16.89
N GLU A 286 9.55 -11.24 -18.03
CA GLU A 286 10.41 -12.40 -18.26
C GLU A 286 11.88 -12.11 -18.01
N SER A 287 12.35 -10.86 -18.22
CA SER A 287 13.74 -10.46 -18.00
C SER A 287 14.15 -10.49 -16.52
N TYR A 288 13.21 -10.56 -15.58
CA TYR A 288 13.48 -10.59 -14.14
C TYR A 288 13.26 -11.96 -13.51
N ILE A 289 12.68 -12.93 -14.23
CA ILE A 289 12.30 -14.23 -13.65
C ILE A 289 13.52 -14.96 -13.10
N ASP A 290 14.61 -15.04 -13.85
CA ASP A 290 15.85 -15.69 -13.39
C ASP A 290 16.42 -15.02 -12.12
N LEU A 291 16.30 -13.69 -12.01
CA LEU A 291 16.73 -12.94 -10.82
C LEU A 291 15.83 -13.23 -9.62
N ILE A 292 14.52 -13.24 -9.82
CA ILE A 292 13.54 -13.56 -8.76
C ILE A 292 13.78 -14.99 -8.26
N GLU A 293 14.00 -15.94 -9.16
CA GLU A 293 14.36 -17.32 -8.82
C GLU A 293 15.71 -17.45 -8.10
N GLN A 294 16.66 -16.55 -8.39
CA GLN A 294 17.96 -16.51 -7.71
C GLN A 294 17.85 -15.97 -6.27
N TYR A 295 16.95 -15.02 -6.03
CA TYR A 295 16.72 -14.40 -4.72
C TYR A 295 15.24 -14.48 -4.28
N PRO A 296 14.66 -15.69 -4.17
CA PRO A 296 13.22 -15.87 -4.04
C PRO A 296 12.65 -15.34 -2.72
N ASP A 297 13.51 -15.09 -1.74
CA ASP A 297 13.14 -14.56 -0.42
C ASP A 297 13.21 -13.02 -0.33
N ARG A 298 13.53 -12.32 -1.44
CA ARG A 298 13.89 -10.89 -1.45
C ARG A 298 13.03 -10.02 -2.36
N PHE A 299 11.98 -10.59 -2.94
CA PHE A 299 11.03 -9.90 -3.80
C PHE A 299 9.63 -9.89 -3.21
N PHE A 300 8.93 -8.79 -3.45
CA PHE A 300 7.51 -8.59 -3.24
C PHE A 300 6.87 -8.11 -4.55
N LEU A 301 5.56 -8.33 -4.68
CA LEU A 301 4.80 -7.82 -5.82
C LEU A 301 3.95 -6.62 -5.38
N SER A 302 3.82 -5.65 -6.27
CA SER A 302 2.93 -4.53 -6.03
C SER A 302 2.25 -4.01 -7.28
N THR A 303 1.25 -3.16 -7.04
CA THR A 303 0.55 -2.41 -8.07
C THR A 303 0.98 -0.96 -8.16
N ASP A 304 1.76 -0.44 -7.20
CA ASP A 304 2.10 0.98 -7.09
C ASP A 304 0.84 1.89 -7.16
N GLY A 305 -0.26 1.43 -6.54
CA GLY A 305 -1.57 2.09 -6.63
C GLY A 305 -2.15 2.18 -8.06
N ALA A 306 -1.74 1.27 -8.95
CA ALA A 306 -2.01 1.28 -10.39
C ALA A 306 -1.57 2.59 -11.08
N PHE A 307 -0.40 3.12 -10.72
CA PHE A 307 0.13 4.33 -11.35
C PHE A 307 0.21 4.20 -12.89
N ASP A 308 -0.34 5.19 -13.60
CA ASP A 308 -0.40 5.26 -15.07
C ASP A 308 -1.10 4.07 -15.76
N MET A 309 -1.94 3.31 -15.03
CA MET A 309 -2.74 2.21 -15.57
C MET A 309 -4.02 1.96 -14.75
N THR A 310 -4.75 0.90 -15.06
CA THR A 310 -5.91 0.46 -14.28
C THR A 310 -5.57 -0.72 -13.36
N TYR A 311 -6.35 -0.95 -12.30
CA TYR A 311 -6.23 -2.19 -11.51
C TYR A 311 -6.55 -3.46 -12.31
N ASP A 312 -7.36 -3.35 -13.39
CA ASP A 312 -7.61 -4.45 -14.34
C ASP A 312 -6.35 -4.76 -15.21
N GLU A 313 -5.27 -3.99 -15.06
CA GLU A 313 -3.94 -4.23 -15.65
C GLU A 313 -2.90 -4.52 -14.57
N ALA A 314 -2.79 -3.68 -13.54
CA ALA A 314 -1.75 -3.78 -12.51
C ALA A 314 -1.84 -5.07 -11.69
N ILE A 315 -3.05 -5.48 -11.27
CA ILE A 315 -3.21 -6.69 -10.45
C ILE A 315 -2.96 -7.97 -11.26
N PRO A 316 -3.55 -8.15 -12.46
CA PRO A 316 -3.25 -9.31 -13.30
C PRO A 316 -1.77 -9.46 -13.62
N ALA A 317 -1.01 -8.36 -13.76
CA ALA A 317 0.44 -8.42 -13.97
C ALA A 317 1.19 -9.13 -12.82
N MET A 318 0.73 -8.98 -11.57
CA MET A 318 1.30 -9.73 -10.44
C MET A 318 1.09 -11.24 -10.63
N TYR A 319 -0.09 -11.66 -11.09
CA TYR A 319 -0.39 -13.06 -11.36
C TYR A 319 0.33 -13.61 -12.60
N GLU A 320 0.54 -12.80 -13.64
CA GLU A 320 1.37 -13.14 -14.80
C GLU A 320 2.82 -13.38 -14.37
N THR A 321 3.34 -12.54 -13.47
CA THR A 321 4.66 -12.74 -12.87
C THR A 321 4.70 -14.05 -12.09
N ILE A 322 3.71 -14.33 -11.23
CA ILE A 322 3.59 -15.58 -10.48
C ILE A 322 3.54 -16.80 -11.41
N ASP A 323 2.82 -16.71 -12.53
CA ASP A 323 2.65 -17.84 -13.46
C ASP A 323 3.98 -18.30 -14.07
N LEU A 324 4.88 -17.34 -14.32
CA LEU A 324 6.23 -17.57 -14.85
C LEU A 324 7.20 -18.17 -13.82
N LEU A 325 6.93 -18.02 -12.52
CA LEU A 325 7.79 -18.52 -11.44
C LEU A 325 7.58 -20.02 -11.20
N LYS A 326 8.59 -20.66 -10.62
CA LYS A 326 8.54 -22.05 -10.15
C LYS A 326 7.65 -22.18 -8.91
N PRO A 327 7.00 -23.33 -8.69
CA PRO A 327 6.07 -23.53 -7.57
C PRO A 327 6.61 -23.11 -6.19
N GLU A 328 7.89 -23.40 -5.91
CA GLU A 328 8.56 -23.07 -4.65
C GLU A 328 8.79 -21.56 -4.43
N THR A 329 8.85 -20.78 -5.52
CA THR A 329 9.10 -19.33 -5.49
C THR A 329 7.80 -18.55 -5.43
N ARG A 330 6.73 -19.06 -6.07
CA ARG A 330 5.41 -18.40 -6.16
C ARG A 330 4.89 -17.92 -4.81
N LYS A 331 4.80 -18.81 -3.82
CA LYS A 331 4.20 -18.48 -2.52
C LYS A 331 5.05 -17.47 -1.73
N LYS A 332 6.37 -17.56 -1.86
CA LYS A 332 7.31 -16.62 -1.23
C LYS A 332 7.09 -15.19 -1.72
N VAL A 333 7.09 -15.03 -3.04
CA VAL A 333 6.96 -13.74 -3.72
C VAL A 333 5.54 -13.18 -3.61
N ALA A 334 4.53 -14.04 -3.65
CA ALA A 334 3.13 -13.65 -3.51
C ALA A 334 2.78 -13.15 -2.10
N SER A 335 3.32 -13.77 -1.04
CA SER A 335 2.90 -13.44 0.33
C SER A 335 3.95 -13.69 1.41
N ASP A 336 4.62 -14.85 1.42
CA ASP A 336 5.29 -15.31 2.65
C ASP A 336 6.47 -14.43 3.06
N ASN A 337 7.17 -13.83 2.10
CA ASN A 337 8.30 -12.96 2.41
C ASN A 337 7.83 -11.72 3.17
N PHE A 338 6.77 -11.06 2.69
CA PHE A 338 6.26 -9.85 3.34
C PHE A 338 5.56 -10.19 4.66
N GLN A 339 4.79 -11.28 4.69
CA GLN A 339 4.13 -11.74 5.92
C GLN A 339 5.16 -12.00 7.04
N ARG A 340 6.29 -12.63 6.73
CA ARG A 340 7.38 -12.89 7.69
C ARG A 340 7.93 -11.60 8.30
N ILE A 341 8.01 -10.52 7.53
CA ILE A 341 8.48 -9.20 8.01
C ILE A 341 7.47 -8.60 8.98
N ILE A 342 6.19 -8.67 8.65
CA ILE A 342 5.12 -8.15 9.52
C ILE A 342 5.03 -8.94 10.83
N ASP A 343 5.11 -10.28 10.75
CA ASP A 343 4.99 -11.16 11.91
C ASP A 343 6.19 -11.09 12.85
N ALA A 344 7.37 -10.71 12.34
CA ALA A 344 8.58 -10.54 13.14
C ALA A 344 8.56 -9.28 14.01
N GLN A 345 7.69 -8.31 13.72
CA GLN A 345 7.63 -7.05 14.46
C GLN A 345 7.13 -7.27 15.88
N ARG A 346 7.86 -6.74 16.86
CA ARG A 346 7.46 -6.82 18.27
C ARG A 346 6.45 -5.73 18.64
N PRO A 347 5.56 -5.99 19.62
CA PRO A 347 4.71 -4.98 20.21
C PRO A 347 5.53 -3.83 20.77
N THR A 348 5.06 -2.61 20.57
CA THR A 348 5.74 -1.41 21.05
C THR A 348 5.47 -1.18 22.54
N LYS A 349 6.27 -0.29 23.14
CA LYS A 349 6.06 0.10 24.54
C LYS A 349 4.66 0.70 24.73
N THR A 350 4.23 1.58 23.84
CA THR A 350 2.91 2.23 23.90
C THR A 350 1.78 1.22 23.75
N GLN A 351 1.92 0.21 22.88
CA GLN A 351 0.93 -0.86 22.76
C GLN A 351 0.82 -1.68 24.05
N LEU A 352 1.95 -2.04 24.66
CA LEU A 352 1.99 -2.78 25.93
C LEU A 352 1.36 -1.98 27.08
N GLU A 353 1.72 -0.69 27.21
CA GLU A 353 1.12 0.21 28.21
C GLU A 353 -0.40 0.39 27.98
N ARG A 354 -0.84 0.43 26.72
CA ARG A 354 -2.27 0.51 26.39
C ARG A 354 -2.99 -0.77 26.79
N LEU A 355 -2.40 -1.95 26.54
CA LEU A 355 -2.97 -3.22 26.96
C LEU A 355 -3.11 -3.30 28.49
N GLU A 356 -2.10 -2.86 29.25
CA GLU A 356 -2.17 -2.81 30.71
C GLU A 356 -3.30 -1.92 31.21
N LYS A 357 -3.48 -0.73 30.61
CA LYS A 357 -4.58 0.19 30.96
C LYS A 357 -5.96 -0.40 30.66
N LEU A 358 -6.07 -1.30 29.70
CA LEU A 358 -7.30 -1.98 29.30
C LEU A 358 -7.57 -3.28 30.08
N GLY A 359 -6.85 -3.56 31.18
CA GLY A 359 -7.07 -4.73 32.03
C GLY A 359 -6.01 -5.84 31.91
N GLY A 360 -5.03 -5.67 31.02
CA GLY A 360 -3.87 -6.56 30.88
C GLY A 360 -4.18 -7.95 30.30
N SER A 361 -3.18 -8.82 30.27
CA SER A 361 -3.25 -10.16 29.68
C SER A 361 -4.18 -11.15 30.40
N LYS A 362 -4.61 -10.85 31.63
CA LYS A 362 -5.44 -11.77 32.43
C LYS A 362 -6.85 -11.96 31.88
N GLU A 363 -7.39 -10.96 31.18
CA GLU A 363 -8.69 -11.10 30.49
C GLU A 363 -8.54 -11.76 29.10
N ALA A 364 -7.35 -11.71 28.50
CA ALA A 364 -7.09 -12.25 27.16
C ALA A 364 -6.48 -13.67 27.16
N GLY A 365 -5.89 -14.14 28.26
CA GLY A 365 -5.26 -15.46 28.36
C GLY A 365 -4.03 -15.66 27.45
N ILE A 366 -3.43 -14.58 26.95
CA ILE A 366 -2.32 -14.58 25.98
C ILE A 366 -1.12 -13.84 26.59
N ASP A 367 0.09 -14.38 26.44
CA ASP A 367 1.32 -13.68 26.79
C ASP A 367 1.62 -12.58 25.75
N PRO A 368 1.55 -11.28 26.12
CA PRO A 368 1.80 -10.18 25.20
C PRO A 368 3.16 -10.23 24.51
N ALA A 369 4.17 -10.84 25.14
CA ALA A 369 5.51 -10.96 24.57
C ALA A 369 5.59 -11.95 23.39
N THR A 370 4.55 -12.75 23.18
CA THR A 370 4.47 -13.74 22.09
C THR A 370 3.72 -13.24 20.87
N LEU A 371 3.04 -12.09 20.98
CA LEU A 371 2.29 -11.48 19.89
C LEU A 371 3.22 -10.67 18.99
N SER A 372 2.95 -10.67 17.68
CA SER A 372 3.47 -9.64 16.78
C SER A 372 2.81 -8.28 17.04
N ARG A 373 3.41 -7.19 16.55
CA ARG A 373 2.80 -5.84 16.54
C ARG A 373 1.43 -5.83 15.89
N HIS A 374 1.29 -6.58 14.78
CA HIS A 374 0.04 -6.69 14.05
C HIS A 374 -1.06 -7.38 14.88
N GLU A 375 -0.74 -8.50 15.53
CA GLU A 375 -1.68 -9.19 16.42
C GLU A 375 -2.02 -8.36 17.66
N MET A 376 -1.04 -7.63 18.21
CA MET A 376 -1.26 -6.70 19.31
C MET A 376 -2.26 -5.60 18.93
N ASN A 377 -2.10 -4.98 17.74
CA ASN A 377 -3.07 -4.02 17.23
C ASN A 377 -4.48 -4.61 17.16
N LYS A 378 -4.62 -5.82 16.60
CA LYS A 378 -5.92 -6.51 16.50
C LYS A 378 -6.55 -6.77 17.86
N LEU A 379 -5.75 -7.12 18.85
CA LEU A 379 -6.22 -7.27 20.23
C LEU A 379 -6.70 -5.92 20.79
N LEU A 380 -5.89 -4.87 20.65
CA LEU A 380 -6.23 -3.53 21.15
C LEU A 380 -7.50 -2.96 20.50
N PHE A 381 -7.72 -3.16 19.20
CA PHE A 381 -8.95 -2.73 18.52
C PHE A 381 -10.21 -3.43 19.05
N LYS A 382 -10.08 -4.68 19.52
CA LYS A 382 -11.20 -5.42 20.13
C LYS A 382 -11.48 -4.94 21.55
N LEU A 383 -10.43 -4.64 22.32
CA LEU A 383 -10.55 -4.18 23.70
C LEU A 383 -11.02 -2.72 23.79
N ASP A 384 -10.70 -1.91 22.78
CA ASP A 384 -11.11 -0.51 22.70
C ASP A 384 -11.61 -0.17 21.29
N PRO A 385 -12.86 -0.53 20.96
CA PRO A 385 -13.44 -0.23 19.66
C PRO A 385 -13.65 1.26 19.41
N SER A 386 -13.61 2.10 20.46
CA SER A 386 -13.95 3.52 20.42
C SER A 386 -12.79 4.48 20.14
N ALA A 387 -11.55 4.09 20.42
CA ALA A 387 -10.36 4.92 20.20
C ALA A 387 -9.72 4.63 18.86
#